data_AF-A0A452DLV0-F1
#
_entry.id   AF-A0A452DLV0-F1
#
_cell.length_a   1.000
_cell.length_b   1.000
_cell.length_c   1.000
_cell.angle_alpha   90.00
_cell.angle_beta   90.00
_cell.angle_gamma   90.00
#
_symmetry.space_group_name_H-M   'P 1'
#
loop_
_entity.id
_entity.type
_entity.pdbx_description
1 polymer ?
#
loop_
_entity_poly.entity_id
_entity_poly.type
_entity_poly.pdbx_seq_one_letter_code
_entity_poly.pdbx_strand_id
1 'polypeptide(L)'
;MKVLKKASLKVRDRIRTKMERDILVEVNHPFIVKLHYAFQTEGKLYLILDFLRGGDVFTRLSKEVLFTEEDVKFYLAELALALDHLHRLGIVYRDLKPENILLDEIGHIKLTDFGLSKESVDQEKKAYSFCGTVEYMAPEVVNRRGHSQSADWWSYGVLMVSDMFLKLCQYKLNIV
;
A
#
# COMPACT_ATOMS: atom_id res chain seq x y z
N MET A 1 0.17 3.48 -16.31
CA MET A 1 1.44 4.22 -16.53
C MET A 1 1.55 5.32 -15.49
N LYS A 2 2.64 5.36 -14.71
CA LYS A 2 2.94 6.45 -13.76
C LYS A 2 4.03 7.35 -14.35
N VAL A 3 3.82 8.67 -14.32
CA VAL A 3 4.73 9.68 -14.89
C VAL A 3 5.13 10.68 -13.82
N LEU A 4 6.44 10.85 -13.60
CA LEU A 4 6.99 11.72 -12.58
C LEU A 4 7.88 12.79 -13.21
N LYS A 5 7.65 14.08 -12.90
CA LYS A 5 8.40 15.22 -13.49
C LYS A 5 9.68 15.52 -12.68
N LYS A 6 10.85 15.46 -13.30
CA LYS A 6 12.17 15.67 -12.64
C LYS A 6 12.41 17.09 -12.14
N ALA A 7 11.82 18.09 -12.79
CA ALA A 7 11.98 19.51 -12.45
C ALA A 7 11.20 19.93 -11.19
N SER A 8 10.12 19.23 -10.85
CA SER A 8 9.30 19.49 -9.65
C SER A 8 9.69 18.62 -8.46
N LEU A 9 10.53 17.61 -8.65
CA LEU A 9 10.99 16.71 -7.59
C LEU A 9 12.11 17.39 -6.81
N LYS A 10 11.89 17.64 -5.51
CA LYS A 10 12.98 17.99 -4.60
C LYS A 10 13.98 16.83 -4.58
N VAL A 11 15.23 17.10 -4.20
CA VAL A 11 16.30 16.05 -4.17
C VAL A 11 15.85 14.78 -3.43
N ARG A 12 15.09 14.93 -2.33
CA ARG A 12 14.49 13.82 -1.58
C ARG A 12 13.49 12.99 -2.39
N ASP A 13 12.69 13.62 -3.24
CA ASP A 13 11.64 12.93 -4.02
C ASP A 13 12.24 12.14 -5.20
N ARG A 14 13.40 12.59 -5.73
CA ARG A 14 14.18 11.82 -6.71
C ARG A 14 14.71 10.52 -6.11
N ILE A 15 15.22 10.57 -4.88
CA ILE A 15 15.71 9.38 -4.16
C ILE A 15 14.55 8.41 -3.93
N ARG A 16 13.40 8.90 -3.46
CA ARG A 16 12.19 8.08 -3.28
C ARG A 16 11.72 7.40 -4.56
N THR A 17 11.71 8.14 -5.67
CA THR A 17 11.30 7.57 -6.97
C THR A 17 12.24 6.46 -7.43
N LYS A 18 13.55 6.63 -7.22
CA LYS A 18 14.53 5.59 -7.55
C LYS A 18 14.31 4.35 -6.68
N MET A 19 14.11 4.53 -5.37
CA MET A 19 13.79 3.43 -4.47
C MET A 19 12.49 2.72 -4.83
N GLU A 20 11.44 3.46 -5.17
CA GLU A 20 10.16 2.89 -5.62
C GLU A 20 10.37 1.97 -6.84
N ARG A 21 11.14 2.43 -7.83
CA ARG A 21 11.50 1.60 -8.99
C ARG A 21 12.27 0.35 -8.55
N ASP A 22 13.27 0.50 -7.68
CA ASP A 22 14.15 -0.61 -7.28
C ASP A 22 13.35 -1.69 -6.54
N ILE A 23 12.46 -1.30 -5.63
CA ILE A 23 11.49 -2.19 -4.97
C ILE A 23 10.61 -2.91 -6.00
N LEU A 24 10.03 -2.18 -6.96
CA LEU A 24 9.15 -2.76 -7.97
C LEU A 24 9.86 -3.68 -8.96
N VAL A 25 11.19 -3.59 -9.10
CA VAL A 25 12.00 -4.53 -9.89
C VAL A 25 12.26 -5.82 -9.12
N GLU A 26 12.47 -5.73 -7.81
CA GLU A 26 12.78 -6.86 -6.95
C GLU A 26 11.54 -7.70 -6.60
N VAL A 27 10.40 -7.03 -6.39
CA VAL A 27 9.17 -7.68 -5.93
C VAL A 27 8.50 -8.48 -7.06
N ASN A 28 8.17 -9.74 -6.77
CA ASN A 28 7.41 -10.60 -7.66
C ASN A 28 6.40 -11.42 -6.86
N HIS A 29 5.14 -10.96 -6.85
CA HIS A 29 4.07 -11.57 -6.07
C HIS A 29 2.71 -11.38 -6.75
N PRO A 30 1.79 -12.37 -6.71
CA PRO A 30 0.48 -12.26 -7.35
C PRO A 30 -0.35 -11.06 -6.87
N PHE A 31 -0.20 -10.66 -5.60
CA PHE A 31 -0.96 -9.57 -4.99
C PHE A 31 -0.19 -8.24 -4.90
N ILE A 32 0.83 -8.07 -5.74
CA ILE A 32 1.57 -6.81 -5.87
C ILE A 32 1.62 -6.42 -7.35
N VAL A 33 1.48 -5.12 -7.63
CA VAL A 33 1.52 -4.59 -9.00
C VAL A 33 2.86 -4.89 -9.66
N LYS A 34 2.84 -5.41 -10.90
CA LYS A 34 4.06 -5.69 -11.65
C LYS A 34 4.55 -4.46 -12.38
N LEU A 35 5.87 -4.22 -12.33
CA LEU A 35 6.57 -3.31 -13.22
C LEU A 35 7.03 -4.05 -14.48
N HIS A 36 6.59 -3.59 -15.64
CA HIS A 36 6.97 -4.12 -16.94
C HIS A 36 8.18 -3.39 -17.52
N TYR A 37 8.17 -2.05 -17.43
CA TYR A 37 9.24 -1.21 -17.98
C TYR A 37 9.46 0.02 -17.11
N ALA A 38 10.71 0.44 -16.97
CA ALA A 38 11.08 1.72 -16.39
C ALA A 38 12.06 2.45 -17.31
N PHE A 39 11.72 3.68 -17.70
CA PHE A 39 12.58 4.50 -18.56
C PHE A 39 12.46 5.98 -18.20
N GLN A 40 13.35 6.79 -18.76
CA GLN A 40 13.43 8.21 -18.45
C GLN A 40 13.74 9.06 -19.65
N THR A 41 13.23 10.29 -19.64
CA THR A 41 13.64 11.38 -20.53
C THR A 41 14.36 12.45 -19.71
N GLU A 42 14.85 13.51 -20.37
CA GLU A 42 15.55 14.61 -19.68
C GLU A 42 14.71 15.21 -18.54
N GLY A 43 13.39 15.33 -18.73
CA GLY A 43 12.48 15.94 -17.77
C GLY A 43 11.57 14.99 -16.98
N LYS A 44 11.50 13.69 -17.31
CA LYS A 44 10.49 12.78 -16.72
C LYS A 44 11.01 11.36 -16.47
N LEU A 45 10.41 10.69 -15.49
CA LEU A 45 10.54 9.25 -15.22
C LEU A 45 9.21 8.57 -15.52
N TYR A 46 9.26 7.39 -16.13
CA TYR A 46 8.11 6.61 -16.56
C TYR A 46 8.20 5.21 -15.97
N LEU A 47 7.13 4.80 -15.30
CA LEU A 47 6.94 3.43 -14.80
C LEU A 47 5.71 2.83 -15.49
N ILE A 48 5.94 1.74 -16.22
CA ILE A 48 4.90 0.98 -16.93
C ILE A 48 4.52 -0.19 -16.03
N LEU A 49 3.34 -0.08 -15.43
CA LEU A 49 2.80 -0.99 -14.42
C LEU A 49 1.59 -1.73 -15.01
N ASP A 50 1.17 -2.82 -14.34
CA ASP A 50 -0.12 -3.45 -14.62
C ASP A 50 -1.25 -2.41 -14.65
N PHE A 51 -2.21 -2.61 -15.56
CA PHE A 51 -3.44 -1.84 -15.59
C PHE A 51 -4.55 -2.63 -14.89
N LEU A 52 -4.96 -2.15 -13.72
CA LEU A 52 -5.92 -2.82 -12.85
C LEU A 52 -7.31 -2.21 -13.05
N ARG A 53 -8.17 -2.96 -13.75
CA ARG A 53 -9.47 -2.50 -14.25
C ARG A 53 -10.54 -2.38 -13.17
N GLY A 54 -10.39 -3.10 -12.05
CA GLY A 54 -11.36 -3.12 -10.97
C GLY A 54 -11.38 -1.85 -10.11
N GLY A 55 -10.44 -0.92 -10.33
CA GLY A 55 -10.31 0.30 -9.54
C GLY A 55 -9.78 0.02 -8.13
N ASP A 56 -9.83 1.03 -7.26
CA ASP A 56 -9.42 0.93 -5.87
C ASP A 56 -10.52 0.40 -4.95
N VAL A 57 -10.10 -0.28 -3.87
CA VAL A 57 -10.98 -0.79 -2.83
C VAL A 57 -11.72 0.34 -2.12
N PHE A 58 -11.11 1.53 -1.99
CA PHE A 58 -11.78 2.72 -1.42
C PHE A 58 -13.10 3.04 -2.16
N THR A 59 -13.06 3.09 -3.49
CA THR A 59 -14.21 3.38 -4.34
C THR A 59 -15.27 2.29 -4.26
N ARG A 60 -14.86 1.03 -4.12
CA ARG A 60 -15.80 -0.08 -3.91
C ARG A 60 -16.50 0.03 -2.55
N LEU A 61 -15.74 0.37 -1.51
CA LEU A 61 -16.23 0.59 -0.15
C LEU A 61 -17.11 1.84 -0.01
N SER A 62 -16.93 2.87 -0.85
CA SER A 62 -17.70 4.11 -0.79
C SER A 62 -19.04 4.03 -1.53
N LYS A 63 -19.18 3.13 -2.50
CA LYS A 63 -20.41 2.91 -3.29
C LYS A 63 -21.47 2.06 -2.58
N GLU A 64 -21.45 2.00 -1.25
CA GLU A 64 -22.37 1.22 -0.41
C GLU A 64 -22.41 -0.30 -0.72
N VAL A 65 -21.37 -0.84 -1.38
CA VAL A 65 -21.24 -2.29 -1.54
C VAL A 65 -20.83 -2.86 -0.19
N LEU A 66 -21.76 -3.58 0.46
CA LEU A 66 -21.51 -4.28 1.70
C LEU A 66 -20.55 -5.44 1.43
N PHE A 67 -19.36 -5.38 1.99
CA PHE A 67 -18.52 -6.58 2.11
C PHE A 67 -19.09 -7.45 3.20
N THR A 68 -19.29 -8.73 2.89
CA THR A 68 -19.56 -9.75 3.90
C THR A 68 -18.30 -10.01 4.71
N GLU A 69 -18.44 -10.67 5.87
CA GLU A 69 -17.27 -11.13 6.63
C GLU A 69 -16.36 -12.03 5.78
N GLU A 70 -16.94 -12.80 4.85
CA GLU A 70 -16.20 -13.67 3.95
C GLU A 70 -15.38 -12.88 2.93
N ASP A 71 -15.96 -11.83 2.34
CA ASP A 71 -15.23 -10.89 1.47
C ASP A 71 -14.08 -10.21 2.22
N VAL A 72 -14.32 -9.76 3.45
CA VAL A 72 -13.31 -9.13 4.29
C VAL A 72 -12.16 -10.10 4.57
N LYS A 73 -12.47 -11.34 5.00
CA LYS A 73 -11.47 -12.39 5.22
C LYS A 73 -10.66 -12.68 3.96
N PHE A 74 -11.32 -12.74 2.80
CA PHE A 74 -10.68 -12.97 1.52
C PHE A 74 -9.64 -11.89 1.18
N TYR A 75 -10.04 -10.62 1.19
CA TYR A 75 -9.14 -9.51 0.85
C TYR A 75 -8.00 -9.35 1.86
N LEU A 76 -8.30 -9.53 3.15
CA LEU A 76 -7.30 -9.44 4.20
C LEU A 76 -6.28 -10.58 4.12
N ALA A 77 -6.69 -11.79 3.74
CA ALA A 77 -5.75 -12.90 3.52
C ALA A 77 -4.76 -12.61 2.38
N GLU A 78 -5.25 -12.11 1.23
CA GLU A 78 -4.39 -11.73 0.10
C GLU A 78 -3.43 -10.60 0.48
N LEU A 79 -3.94 -9.61 1.22
CA LEU A 79 -3.16 -8.48 1.68
C LEU A 79 -2.07 -8.90 2.67
N ALA A 80 -2.38 -9.80 3.60
CA ALA A 80 -1.41 -10.33 4.54
C ALA A 80 -0.26 -11.05 3.82
N LEU A 81 -0.56 -11.83 2.78
CA LEU A 81 0.45 -12.50 1.96
C LEU A 81 1.34 -11.51 1.20
N ALA A 82 0.74 -10.42 0.68
CA ALA A 82 1.49 -9.36 0.02
C ALA A 82 2.46 -8.65 0.98
N LEU A 83 1.99 -8.28 2.18
CA LEU A 83 2.83 -7.64 3.21
C LEU A 83 3.95 -8.56 3.68
N ASP A 84 3.64 -9.82 3.97
CA ASP A 84 4.62 -10.82 4.38
C ASP A 84 5.69 -11.06 3.30
N HIS A 85 5.33 -11.05 2.01
CA HIS A 85 6.31 -11.08 0.93
C HIS A 85 7.26 -9.88 0.95
N LEU A 86 6.74 -8.65 1.13
CA LEU A 86 7.58 -7.45 1.26
C LEU A 86 8.49 -7.54 2.50
N HIS A 87 7.96 -8.00 3.62
CA HIS A 87 8.70 -8.12 4.87
C HIS A 87 9.85 -9.13 4.78
N ARG A 88 9.66 -10.24 4.06
CA ARG A 88 10.74 -11.20 3.75
C ARG A 88 11.87 -10.62 2.90
N LEU A 89 11.56 -9.66 2.04
CA LEU A 89 12.55 -8.89 1.26
C LEU A 89 13.15 -7.73 2.07
N GLY A 90 12.78 -7.58 3.34
CA GLY A 90 13.25 -6.48 4.18
C GLY A 90 12.61 -5.14 3.81
N ILE A 91 11.43 -5.13 3.19
CA ILE A 91 10.74 -3.90 2.76
C ILE A 91 9.58 -3.61 3.71
N VAL A 92 9.51 -2.38 4.23
CA VAL A 92 8.36 -1.85 4.99
C VAL A 92 7.50 -1.00 4.06
N TYR A 93 6.20 -1.27 3.98
CA TYR A 93 5.30 -0.65 3.01
C TYR A 93 4.91 0.79 3.40
N ARG A 94 4.46 0.99 4.65
CA ARG A 94 4.21 2.27 5.36
C ARG A 94 3.09 3.18 4.85
N ASP A 95 2.40 2.83 3.79
CA ASP A 95 1.28 3.62 3.26
C ASP A 95 0.07 2.74 2.95
N LEU A 96 -0.25 1.83 3.88
CA LEU A 96 -1.41 0.96 3.73
C LEU A 96 -2.71 1.73 3.99
N LYS A 97 -3.54 1.80 2.94
CA LYS A 97 -4.86 2.43 2.92
C LYS A 97 -5.68 1.89 1.74
N PRO A 98 -7.03 1.98 1.78
CA PRO A 98 -7.89 1.44 0.74
C PRO A 98 -7.60 1.95 -0.68
N GLU A 99 -7.11 3.18 -0.83
CA GLU A 99 -6.76 3.79 -2.12
C GLU A 99 -5.56 3.13 -2.81
N ASN A 100 -4.66 2.52 -2.02
CA ASN A 100 -3.47 1.85 -2.53
C ASN A 100 -3.67 0.34 -2.75
N ILE A 101 -4.90 -0.15 -2.58
CA ILE A 101 -5.29 -1.54 -2.84
C ILE A 101 -6.18 -1.51 -4.09
N LEU A 102 -5.65 -2.00 -5.20
CA LEU A 102 -6.35 -2.03 -6.48
C LEU A 102 -6.87 -3.43 -6.77
N LEU A 103 -7.95 -3.52 -7.53
CA LEU A 103 -8.55 -4.78 -7.96
C LEU A 103 -8.23 -5.05 -9.43
N ASP A 104 -7.83 -6.29 -9.72
CA ASP A 104 -7.70 -6.75 -11.10
C ASP A 104 -9.08 -7.03 -11.75
N GLU A 105 -9.08 -7.61 -12.95
CA GLU A 105 -10.31 -7.88 -13.70
C GLU A 105 -11.16 -9.04 -13.15
N ILE A 106 -10.58 -9.88 -12.29
CA ILE A 106 -11.24 -11.03 -11.67
C ILE A 106 -11.63 -10.70 -10.21
N GLY A 107 -11.08 -9.62 -9.64
CA GLY A 107 -11.39 -9.11 -8.31
C GLY A 107 -10.35 -9.44 -7.25
N HIS A 108 -9.16 -9.92 -7.63
CA HIS A 108 -8.05 -10.10 -6.69
C HIS A 108 -7.36 -8.76 -6.41
N ILE A 109 -6.84 -8.60 -5.20
CA ILE A 109 -6.15 -7.37 -4.82
C ILE A 109 -4.72 -7.34 -5.36
N LYS A 110 -4.25 -6.13 -5.65
CA LYS A 110 -2.83 -5.84 -5.80
C LYS A 110 -2.47 -4.56 -5.07
N LEU A 111 -1.45 -4.65 -4.23
CA LEU A 111 -0.81 -3.48 -3.65
C LEU A 111 -0.10 -2.66 -4.71
N THR A 112 -0.28 -1.34 -4.65
CA THR A 112 0.36 -0.36 -5.53
C THR A 112 1.02 0.77 -4.73
N ASP A 113 1.62 1.74 -5.40
CA ASP A 113 2.23 2.95 -4.85
C ASP A 113 3.28 2.71 -3.73
N PHE A 114 4.50 2.37 -4.14
CA PHE A 114 5.63 2.12 -3.24
C PHE A 114 6.46 3.37 -2.95
N GLY A 115 5.96 4.57 -3.30
CA GLY A 115 6.68 5.85 -3.18
C GLY A 115 7.06 6.22 -1.74
N LEU A 116 6.36 5.66 -0.75
CA LEU A 116 6.63 5.83 0.68
C LEU A 116 7.23 4.60 1.35
N SER A 117 7.48 3.52 0.62
CA SER A 117 8.07 2.30 1.18
C SER A 117 9.55 2.48 1.53
N LYS A 118 10.13 1.55 2.28
CA LYS A 118 11.52 1.61 2.73
C LYS A 118 12.11 0.22 2.90
N GLU A 119 13.27 0.00 2.28
CA GLU A 119 14.16 -1.09 2.62
C GLU A 119 14.72 -0.88 4.04
N SER A 120 14.37 -1.79 4.94
CA SER A 120 15.00 -2.03 6.24
C SER A 120 16.17 -2.99 6.03
N VAL A 121 17.36 -2.43 5.79
CA VAL A 121 18.60 -3.18 5.51
C VAL A 121 19.06 -4.05 6.69
N ASP A 122 18.51 -3.83 7.90
CA ASP A 122 18.68 -4.71 9.06
C ASP A 122 17.39 -4.72 9.88
N GLN A 123 17.00 -5.86 10.46
CA GLN A 123 15.86 -5.95 11.39
C GLN A 123 15.99 -5.00 12.61
N GLU A 124 17.22 -4.58 12.93
CA GLU A 124 17.50 -3.61 13.99
C GLU A 124 17.44 -2.15 13.53
N LYS A 125 17.48 -1.88 12.21
CA LYS A 125 17.44 -0.50 11.68
C LYS A 125 16.01 0.00 11.57
N LYS A 126 15.59 0.75 12.60
CA LYS A 126 14.32 1.48 12.60
C LYS A 126 14.31 2.59 11.55
N ALA A 127 13.18 2.75 10.88
CA ALA A 127 12.90 3.94 10.08
C ALA A 127 12.33 5.04 10.99
N TYR A 128 12.80 6.29 10.81
CA TYR A 128 12.39 7.44 11.65
C TYR A 128 11.59 8.49 10.89
N SER A 129 11.28 8.23 9.61
CA SER A 129 10.55 9.17 8.77
C SER A 129 9.08 9.23 9.17
N PHE A 130 8.55 10.42 9.41
CA PHE A 130 7.11 10.62 9.57
C PHE A 130 6.47 10.66 8.17
N CYS A 131 5.85 9.56 7.75
CA CYS A 131 5.20 9.40 6.44
C CYS A 131 4.09 8.35 6.50
N GLY A 132 3.15 8.44 5.55
CA GLY A 132 1.93 7.62 5.49
C GLY A 132 0.67 8.49 5.66
N THR A 133 -0.50 7.87 5.63
CA THR A 133 -1.78 8.50 6.00
C THR A 133 -2.02 8.40 7.50
N VAL A 134 -2.30 9.53 8.16
CA VAL A 134 -2.27 9.69 9.63
C VAL A 134 -3.18 8.69 10.34
N GLU A 135 -4.35 8.44 9.78
CA GLU A 135 -5.39 7.57 10.30
C GLU A 135 -4.93 6.11 10.42
N TYR A 136 -3.99 5.67 9.58
CA TYR A 136 -3.46 4.30 9.55
C TYR A 136 -2.09 4.17 10.22
N MET A 137 -1.51 5.26 10.73
CA MET A 137 -0.17 5.23 11.30
C MET A 137 -0.12 4.51 12.64
N ALA A 138 0.90 3.65 12.79
CA ALA A 138 1.19 3.04 14.08
C ALA A 138 1.66 4.08 15.12
N PRO A 139 1.39 3.89 16.43
CA PRO A 139 1.74 4.85 17.47
C PRO A 139 3.24 5.18 17.52
N GLU A 140 4.11 4.23 17.21
CA GLU A 140 5.56 4.42 17.15
C GLU A 140 6.00 5.33 15.99
N VAL A 141 5.24 5.36 14.88
CA VAL A 141 5.43 6.27 13.75
C VAL A 141 5.03 7.68 14.18
N VAL A 142 3.86 7.81 14.79
CA VAL A 142 3.33 9.10 15.28
C VAL A 142 4.27 9.72 16.32
N ASN A 143 4.73 8.91 17.27
CA ASN A 143 5.63 9.32 18.34
C ASN A 143 7.11 9.38 17.93
N ARG A 144 7.45 9.12 16.65
CA ARG A 144 8.81 9.17 16.10
C ARG A 144 9.83 8.31 16.87
N ARG A 145 9.38 7.20 17.46
CA ARG A 145 10.24 6.27 18.23
C ARG A 145 11.00 5.27 17.35
N GLY A 146 10.85 5.42 16.04
CA GLY A 146 11.35 4.50 15.04
C GLY A 146 10.38 3.34 14.82
N HIS A 147 10.16 2.97 13.56
CA HIS A 147 9.25 1.90 13.14
C HIS A 147 9.94 0.88 12.25
N SER A 148 9.41 -0.34 12.25
CA SER A 148 9.84 -1.46 11.40
C SER A 148 8.61 -2.05 10.69
N GLN A 149 8.74 -3.27 10.19
CA GLN A 149 7.68 -4.06 9.55
C GLN A 149 6.41 -4.19 10.40
N SER A 150 6.52 -4.12 11.73
CA SER A 150 5.36 -4.16 12.64
C SER A 150 4.35 -3.04 12.41
N ALA A 151 4.79 -1.89 11.90
CA ALA A 151 3.91 -0.76 11.63
C ALA A 151 2.89 -1.09 10.52
N ASP A 152 3.24 -1.94 9.55
CA ASP A 152 2.30 -2.35 8.49
C ASP A 152 1.18 -3.24 9.07
N TRP A 153 1.47 -4.06 10.09
CA TRP A 153 0.45 -4.86 10.78
C TRP A 153 -0.52 -4.02 11.62
N TRP A 154 -0.05 -2.89 12.15
CA TRP A 154 -0.95 -1.90 12.75
C TRP A 154 -1.90 -1.32 11.70
N SER A 155 -1.36 -0.83 10.57
CA SER A 155 -2.18 -0.28 9.49
C SER A 155 -3.16 -1.31 8.94
N TYR A 156 -2.77 -2.59 8.88
CA TYR A 156 -3.63 -3.71 8.50
C TYR A 156 -4.80 -3.88 9.49
N GLY A 157 -4.53 -3.80 10.79
CA GLY A 157 -5.55 -3.84 11.83
C GLY A 157 -6.52 -2.66 11.77
N VAL A 158 -6.00 -1.46 11.51
CA VAL A 158 -6.83 -0.26 11.27
C VAL A 158 -7.75 -0.51 10.08
N LEU A 159 -7.20 -0.85 8.91
CA LEU A 159 -7.95 -1.11 7.67
C LEU A 159 -9.08 -2.14 7.89
N MET A 160 -8.79 -3.23 8.59
CA MET A 160 -9.77 -4.25 8.96
C MET A 160 -10.92 -3.63 9.76
N VAL A 161 -10.63 -2.84 10.80
CA VAL A 161 -11.65 -2.29 11.69
C VAL A 161 -12.39 -1.12 11.04
N SER A 162 -11.69 -0.08 10.57
CA SER A 162 -12.28 1.19 10.11
C SER A 162 -13.09 1.03 8.83
N ASP A 163 -12.52 0.35 7.85
CA ASP A 163 -13.01 0.41 6.47
C ASP A 163 -13.80 -0.83 6.08
N MET A 164 -13.51 -1.97 6.72
CA MET A 164 -14.14 -3.25 6.41
C MET A 164 -15.21 -3.64 7.44
N PHE A 165 -14.90 -3.66 8.74
CA PHE A 165 -15.85 -4.12 9.78
C PHE A 165 -16.79 -3.04 10.34
N LEU A 166 -16.36 -1.79 10.52
CA LEU A 166 -17.26 -0.76 11.05
C LEU A 166 -18.40 -0.42 10.09
N LYS A 167 -18.17 -0.54 8.77
CA LYS A 167 -19.23 -0.45 7.76
C LYS A 167 -20.24 -1.59 7.84
N LEU A 168 -19.81 -2.80 8.23
CA LEU A 168 -20.70 -3.92 8.53
C LEU A 168 -21.60 -3.64 9.75
N CYS A 169 -21.03 -3.09 10.83
CA CYS A 169 -21.76 -2.84 12.08
C CYS A 169 -22.72 -1.65 12.04
N GLN A 170 -22.36 -0.54 11.37
CA GLN A 170 -23.27 0.60 11.22
C GLN A 170 -24.55 0.23 10.48
N TYR A 171 -24.49 -0.72 9.54
CA TYR A 171 -25.66 -1.19 8.82
C TYR A 171 -26.51 -2.19 9.61
N LYS A 172 -25.91 -3.11 10.40
CA LYS A 172 -26.69 -3.99 11.29
C LYS A 172 -27.51 -3.21 12.32
N LEU A 173 -27.04 -2.04 12.75
CA LEU A 173 -27.75 -1.14 13.66
C LEU A 173 -28.85 -0.30 12.97
N ASN A 174 -28.82 -0.15 11.64
CA ASN A 174 -29.86 0.53 10.86
C ASN A 174 -30.95 -0.41 10.34
N ILE A 175 -30.91 -1.70 10.70
CA ILE A 175 -31.93 -2.72 10.36
C ILE A 175 -32.74 -3.14 11.62
N VAL A 176 -32.63 -2.40 12.73
CA VAL A 176 -33.47 -2.58 13.93
C VAL A 176 -34.32 -1.34 14.16
#